data_AF-A0A0E3RBP8-F1
#
_entry.id   AF-A0A0E3RBP8-F1
#
_cell.length_a   1.000
_cell.length_b   1.000
_cell.length_c   1.000
_cell.angle_alpha   90.00
_cell.angle_beta   90.00
_cell.angle_gamma   90.00
#
_symmetry.space_group_name_H-M   'P 1'
#
loop_
_entity.id
_entity.type
_entity.pdbx_description
1 polymer ?
#
loop_
_entity_poly.entity_id
_entity_poly.type
_entity_poly.pdbx_seq_one_letter_code
_entity_poly.pdbx_strand_id
1 'polypeptide(L)'
;MKRGLQDMKAQLEQRLVELRAEYESGQKIFKDIEAKIVELENRKKNLNETLLRISGAIELLEEVLGEDSKNEVTEVSDTESQDTESQNKNVEVPFVVRLPLEKAVKKLEESGLLAGNIGEKSIFVAGVHFGDVIQQEPKGGMLADRGSTVDLIVATKGKLKPNLGRDSPLCQFSKH
;
A
#
# COMPACT_ATOMS: atom_id res chain seq x y z
N MET A 1 46.05 32.81 -1.65
CA MET A 1 45.41 31.90 -0.68
C MET A 1 44.23 32.50 0.06
N LYS A 2 44.27 33.75 0.57
CA LYS A 2 43.14 34.33 1.33
C LYS A 2 41.83 34.53 0.55
N ARG A 3 41.88 34.74 -0.78
CA ARG A 3 40.70 35.03 -1.62
C ARG A 3 39.80 33.79 -1.83
N GLY A 4 40.36 32.64 -2.16
CA GLY A 4 39.59 31.39 -2.33
C GLY A 4 38.93 30.87 -1.05
N LEU A 5 39.52 31.13 0.13
CA LEU A 5 38.90 30.78 1.41
C LEU A 5 37.64 31.63 1.69
N GLN A 6 37.65 32.90 1.26
CA GLN A 6 36.49 33.78 1.38
C GLN A 6 35.38 33.36 0.41
N ASP A 7 35.72 32.97 -0.81
CA ASP A 7 34.75 32.48 -1.80
C ASP A 7 34.08 31.18 -1.33
N MET A 8 34.86 30.23 -0.79
CA MET A 8 34.35 28.98 -0.22
C MET A 8 33.42 29.25 0.99
N LYS A 9 33.78 30.21 1.85
CA LYS A 9 32.94 30.59 2.99
C LYS A 9 31.59 31.16 2.52
N ALA A 10 31.58 32.02 1.51
CA ALA A 10 30.35 32.58 0.96
C ALA A 10 29.44 31.50 0.35
N GLN A 11 30.01 30.53 -0.36
CA GLN A 11 29.27 29.38 -0.92
C GLN A 11 28.64 28.52 0.18
N LEU A 12 29.37 28.27 1.27
CA LEU A 12 28.84 27.51 2.42
C LEU A 12 27.71 28.25 3.13
N GLU A 13 27.83 29.58 3.28
CA GLU A 13 26.78 30.41 3.86
C GLU A 13 25.52 30.39 2.99
N GLN A 14 25.66 30.49 1.67
CA GLN A 14 24.53 30.36 0.74
C GLN A 14 23.86 28.99 0.86
N ARG A 15 24.63 27.90 0.82
CA ARG A 15 24.05 26.54 0.92
C ARG A 15 23.37 26.31 2.27
N LEU A 16 23.89 26.92 3.34
CA LEU A 16 23.28 26.85 4.66
C LEU A 16 21.92 27.55 4.70
N VAL A 17 21.77 28.70 4.02
CA VAL A 17 20.48 29.39 3.89
C VAL A 17 19.48 28.54 3.10
N GLU A 18 19.88 27.96 1.98
CA GLU A 18 19.04 27.07 1.18
C GLU A 18 18.57 25.85 1.98
N LEU A 19 19.50 25.17 2.67
CA LEU A 19 19.19 24.00 3.50
C LEU A 19 18.24 24.34 4.65
N ARG A 20 18.38 25.52 5.26
CA ARG A 20 17.42 25.98 6.28
C ARG A 20 16.03 26.20 5.70
N ALA A 21 15.92 26.80 4.52
CA ALA A 21 14.64 27.00 3.86
C ALA A 21 13.97 25.66 3.46
N GLU A 22 14.75 24.72 2.90
CA GLU A 22 14.27 23.36 2.59
C GLU A 22 13.80 22.64 3.87
N TYR A 23 14.55 22.76 4.96
CA TYR A 23 14.20 22.16 6.24
C TYR A 23 12.92 22.77 6.85
N GLU A 24 12.78 24.09 6.83
CA GLU A 24 11.56 24.77 7.29
C GLU A 24 10.33 24.38 6.46
N SER A 25 10.49 24.27 5.13
CA SER A 25 9.45 23.74 4.25
C SER A 25 9.06 22.31 4.63
N GLY A 26 10.04 21.44 4.85
CA GLY A 26 9.83 20.06 5.29
C GLY A 26 9.10 19.98 6.64
N GLN A 27 9.46 20.83 7.61
CA GLN A 27 8.78 20.90 8.90
C GLN A 27 7.30 21.32 8.79
N LYS A 28 6.98 22.25 7.88
CA LYS A 28 5.58 22.64 7.64
C LYS A 28 4.77 21.46 7.09
N ILE A 29 5.30 20.79 6.07
CA ILE A 29 4.67 19.60 5.48
C ILE A 29 4.49 18.50 6.54
N PHE A 30 5.49 18.28 7.39
CA PHE A 30 5.42 17.30 8.46
C PHE A 30 4.26 17.60 9.43
N LYS A 31 4.11 18.85 9.87
CA LYS A 31 2.99 19.27 10.73
C LYS A 31 1.63 19.08 10.04
N ASP A 32 1.54 19.38 8.75
CA ASP A 32 0.31 19.18 7.98
C ASP A 32 -0.06 17.68 7.89
N ILE A 33 0.94 16.80 7.76
CA ILE A 33 0.75 15.35 7.78
C ILE A 33 0.27 14.89 9.16
N GLU A 34 0.89 15.37 10.25
CA GLU A 34 0.47 15.05 11.61
C GLU A 34 -0.99 15.47 11.86
N ALA A 35 -1.38 16.66 11.41
CA ALA A 35 -2.76 17.13 11.51
C ALA A 35 -3.74 16.20 10.75
N LYS A 36 -3.39 15.77 9.53
CA LYS A 36 -4.20 14.83 8.75
C LYS A 36 -4.32 13.45 9.40
N ILE A 37 -3.28 12.98 10.07
CA ILE A 37 -3.33 11.70 10.81
C ILE A 37 -4.39 11.79 11.90
N VAL A 38 -4.37 12.86 12.71
CA VAL A 38 -5.37 13.08 13.77
C VAL A 38 -6.79 13.18 13.20
N GLU A 39 -6.97 13.88 12.07
CA GLU A 39 -8.26 13.96 11.39
C GLU A 39 -8.78 12.58 10.96
N LEU A 40 -7.92 11.78 10.32
CA LEU A 40 -8.29 10.44 9.85
C LEU A 40 -8.58 9.47 11.00
N GLU A 41 -7.86 9.58 12.11
CA GLU A 41 -8.14 8.80 13.32
C GLU A 41 -9.53 9.12 13.89
N ASN A 42 -9.90 10.41 13.95
CA ASN A 42 -11.24 10.82 14.37
C ASN A 42 -12.31 10.31 13.41
N ARG A 43 -12.09 10.43 12.11
CA ARG A 43 -13.02 9.93 11.09
C ARG A 43 -13.21 8.41 11.19
N LYS A 44 -12.12 7.67 11.39
CA LYS A 44 -12.15 6.21 11.63
C LYS A 44 -12.95 5.87 12.88
N LYS A 45 -12.73 6.60 13.98
CA LYS A 45 -13.46 6.38 15.24
C LYS A 45 -14.97 6.57 15.04
N ASN A 46 -15.37 7.67 14.39
CA ASN A 46 -16.78 7.94 14.11
C ASN A 46 -17.40 6.85 13.23
N LEU A 47 -16.69 6.41 12.19
CA LEU A 47 -17.15 5.33 11.33
C LEU A 47 -17.35 4.02 12.11
N ASN A 48 -16.38 3.64 12.94
CA ASN A 48 -16.48 2.43 13.78
C ASN A 48 -17.68 2.50 14.72
N GLU A 49 -17.96 3.67 15.30
CA GLU A 49 -19.14 3.87 16.14
C GLU A 49 -20.44 3.72 15.36
N THR A 50 -20.54 4.30 14.15
CA THR A 50 -21.70 4.11 13.27
C THR A 50 -21.89 2.63 12.91
N LEU A 51 -20.82 1.93 12.56
CA LEU A 51 -20.87 0.52 12.21
C LEU A 51 -21.34 -0.34 13.40
N LEU A 52 -20.87 -0.06 14.61
CA LEU A 52 -21.29 -0.76 15.82
C LEU A 52 -22.78 -0.54 16.14
N ARG A 53 -23.27 0.69 15.92
CA ARG A 53 -24.71 1.00 16.08
C ARG A 53 -25.56 0.24 15.06
N ILE A 54 -25.11 0.19 13.81
CA ILE A 54 -25.81 -0.53 12.74
C ILE A 54 -25.79 -2.05 13.02
N SER A 55 -24.65 -2.61 13.42
CA SER A 55 -24.56 -4.05 13.73
C SER A 55 -25.50 -4.43 14.86
N GLY A 56 -25.55 -3.65 15.95
CA GLY A 56 -26.51 -3.90 17.03
C GLY A 56 -27.97 -3.74 16.60
N ALA A 57 -28.28 -2.78 15.72
CA ALA A 57 -29.63 -2.64 15.16
C ALA A 57 -30.02 -3.84 14.28
N ILE A 58 -29.08 -4.39 13.51
CA ILE A 58 -29.29 -5.61 12.72
C ILE A 58 -29.55 -6.79 13.66
N GLU A 59 -28.73 -7.01 14.68
CA GLU A 59 -28.91 -8.10 15.66
C GLU A 59 -30.30 -8.06 16.31
N LEU A 60 -30.75 -6.87 16.73
CA LEU A 60 -32.09 -6.68 17.30
C LEU A 60 -33.21 -6.94 16.29
N LEU A 61 -33.05 -6.50 15.03
CA LEU A 61 -34.04 -6.75 13.99
C LEU A 61 -34.10 -8.24 13.62
N GLU A 62 -32.95 -8.92 13.57
CA GLU A 62 -32.86 -10.37 13.37
C GLU A 62 -33.52 -11.14 14.52
N GLU A 63 -33.39 -10.67 15.77
CA GLU A 63 -34.11 -11.22 16.93
C GLU A 63 -35.62 -11.03 16.81
N VAL A 64 -36.08 -9.81 16.47
CA VAL A 64 -37.52 -9.48 16.33
C VAL A 64 -38.17 -10.21 15.14
N LEU A 65 -37.43 -10.40 14.05
CA LEU A 65 -37.87 -11.16 12.89
C LEU A 65 -37.73 -12.69 13.09
N GLY A 66 -37.24 -13.13 14.26
CA GLY A 66 -36.74 -14.48 14.52
C GLY A 66 -37.41 -15.22 15.68
N GLU A 67 -38.74 -15.27 15.74
CA GLU A 67 -39.49 -16.47 16.16
C GLU A 67 -40.26 -16.98 14.92
N ASP A 68 -39.64 -17.89 14.15
CA ASP A 68 -40.24 -18.88 13.21
C ASP A 68 -39.32 -19.31 12.05
N SER A 69 -38.01 -19.51 12.27
CA SER A 69 -37.18 -20.33 11.36
C SER A 69 -35.88 -20.79 12.01
N LYS A 70 -35.97 -21.82 12.86
CA LYS A 70 -34.85 -22.73 13.16
C LYS A 70 -35.30 -24.17 13.02
N ASN A 71 -34.98 -24.75 11.86
CA ASN A 71 -34.63 -26.15 11.57
C ASN A 71 -34.57 -26.22 10.03
N GLU A 72 -33.49 -26.59 9.35
CA GLU A 72 -32.62 -27.73 9.61
C GLU A 72 -31.16 -27.41 9.27
N VAL A 73 -30.26 -27.81 10.17
CA VAL A 73 -28.91 -28.19 9.81
C VAL A 73 -28.95 -29.71 9.63
N THR A 74 -28.61 -30.22 8.45
CA THR A 74 -28.20 -31.63 8.33
C THR A 74 -27.03 -31.73 7.36
N GLU A 75 -25.94 -32.20 7.93
CA GLU A 75 -24.68 -32.56 7.31
C GLU A 75 -24.78 -33.79 6.40
N VAL A 76 -23.84 -33.81 5.45
CA VAL A 76 -23.20 -34.93 4.73
C VAL A 76 -23.91 -35.68 3.59
N SER A 77 -23.08 -35.86 2.54
CA SER A 77 -22.97 -37.00 1.63
C SER A 77 -23.64 -36.88 0.25
N ASP A 78 -22.75 -36.80 -0.73
CA ASP A 78 -22.77 -37.54 -2.00
C ASP A 78 -23.76 -37.17 -3.12
N THR A 79 -23.11 -36.86 -4.25
CA THR A 79 -23.48 -37.29 -5.61
C THR A 79 -24.40 -36.37 -6.43
N GLU A 80 -23.71 -35.75 -7.40
CA GLU A 80 -24.13 -35.54 -8.80
C GLU A 80 -25.25 -34.55 -9.14
N SER A 81 -24.79 -33.56 -9.90
CA SER A 81 -25.32 -33.21 -11.22
C SER A 81 -26.40 -32.13 -11.32
N GLN A 82 -25.97 -31.13 -12.09
CA GLN A 82 -26.71 -30.29 -13.02
C GLN A 82 -27.32 -28.98 -12.51
N ASP A 83 -26.60 -27.93 -12.93
CA ASP A 83 -27.12 -26.77 -13.63
C ASP A 83 -27.92 -25.75 -12.83
N THR A 84 -27.22 -24.67 -12.44
CA THR A 84 -27.69 -23.32 -12.81
C THR A 84 -26.52 -22.42 -13.19
N GLU A 85 -26.52 -22.08 -14.47
CA GLU A 85 -25.60 -21.21 -15.17
C GLU A 85 -25.87 -19.74 -14.80
N SER A 86 -24.78 -19.00 -14.55
CA SER A 86 -24.66 -17.56 -14.82
C SER A 86 -25.56 -16.55 -14.08
N GLN A 87 -25.13 -16.06 -12.91
CA GLN A 87 -25.28 -14.63 -12.52
C GLN A 87 -24.25 -14.24 -11.43
N ASN A 88 -22.98 -14.08 -11.80
CA ASN A 88 -22.01 -13.09 -11.29
C ASN A 88 -20.61 -13.51 -11.73
N LYS A 89 -20.31 -13.25 -13.01
CA LYS A 89 -19.01 -13.55 -13.62
C LYS A 89 -17.92 -12.58 -13.13
N ASN A 90 -18.28 -11.51 -12.44
CA ASN A 90 -17.37 -10.46 -12.01
C ASN A 90 -17.08 -10.56 -10.52
N VAL A 91 -15.79 -10.53 -10.19
CA VAL A 91 -15.26 -10.47 -8.83
C VAL A 91 -14.52 -9.14 -8.67
N GLU A 92 -14.68 -8.52 -7.50
CA GLU A 92 -13.94 -7.30 -7.16
C GLU A 92 -12.45 -7.62 -6.96
N VAL A 93 -11.61 -6.85 -7.63
CA VAL A 93 -10.15 -6.98 -7.53
C VAL A 93 -9.70 -6.43 -6.17
N PRO A 94 -9.05 -7.25 -5.31
CA PRO A 94 -8.60 -6.78 -4.02
C PRO A 94 -7.43 -5.78 -4.15
N PHE A 95 -7.30 -4.91 -3.15
CA PHE A 95 -6.13 -4.05 -3.00
C PHE A 95 -4.96 -4.84 -2.41
N VAL A 96 -3.93 -5.06 -3.21
CA VAL A 96 -2.71 -5.79 -2.83
C VAL A 96 -1.45 -4.93 -2.82
N VAL A 97 -1.56 -3.64 -3.15
CA VAL A 97 -0.46 -2.67 -3.03
C VAL A 97 -0.03 -2.53 -1.57
N ARG A 98 1.28 -2.43 -1.32
CA ARG A 98 1.95 -2.43 -0.01
C ARG A 98 1.85 -3.74 0.78
N LEU A 99 1.41 -4.83 0.16
CA LEU A 99 1.54 -6.16 0.74
C LEU A 99 2.81 -6.85 0.23
N PRO A 100 3.43 -7.72 1.04
CA PRO A 100 4.43 -8.67 0.54
C PRO A 100 3.86 -9.53 -0.58
N LEU A 101 4.67 -9.85 -1.59
CA LEU A 101 4.23 -10.61 -2.77
C LEU A 101 3.46 -11.90 -2.43
N GLU A 102 3.95 -12.70 -1.48
CA GLU A 102 3.29 -13.95 -1.07
C GLU A 102 1.88 -13.72 -0.53
N LYS A 103 1.70 -12.68 0.28
CA LYS A 103 0.39 -12.33 0.84
C LYS A 103 -0.53 -11.76 -0.24
N ALA A 104 0.01 -10.96 -1.16
CA ALA A 104 -0.72 -10.42 -2.29
C ALA A 104 -1.28 -11.54 -3.18
N VAL A 105 -0.45 -12.53 -3.54
CA VAL A 105 -0.86 -13.68 -4.36
C VAL A 105 -1.96 -14.48 -3.68
N LYS A 106 -1.78 -14.83 -2.40
CA LYS A 106 -2.81 -15.54 -1.64
C LYS A 106 -4.14 -14.78 -1.61
N LYS A 107 -4.09 -13.45 -1.46
CA LYS A 107 -5.29 -12.61 -1.42
C LYS A 107 -6.02 -12.60 -2.77
N LEU A 108 -5.29 -12.64 -3.88
CA LEU A 108 -5.87 -12.74 -5.22
C LEU A 108 -6.55 -14.10 -5.43
N GLU A 109 -5.89 -15.18 -5.03
CA GLU A 109 -6.43 -16.55 -5.13
C GLU A 109 -7.69 -16.74 -4.29
N GLU A 110 -7.73 -16.19 -3.06
CA GLU A 110 -8.92 -16.16 -2.21
C GLU A 110 -10.09 -15.42 -2.87
N SER A 111 -9.80 -14.39 -3.66
CA SER A 111 -10.78 -13.67 -4.47
C SER A 111 -11.09 -14.36 -5.81
N GLY A 112 -10.54 -15.56 -6.08
CA GLY A 112 -10.76 -16.27 -7.34
C GLY A 112 -10.13 -15.59 -8.56
N LEU A 113 -9.09 -14.79 -8.33
CA LEU A 113 -8.25 -14.16 -9.35
C LEU A 113 -6.88 -14.83 -9.38
N LEU A 114 -6.17 -14.70 -10.50
CA LEU A 114 -4.86 -15.30 -10.68
C LEU A 114 -3.76 -14.22 -10.68
N ALA A 115 -2.59 -14.56 -10.16
CA ALA A 115 -1.42 -13.71 -10.35
C ALA A 115 -0.96 -13.78 -11.81
N GLY A 116 -0.85 -12.62 -12.46
CA GLY A 116 -0.39 -12.48 -13.84
C GLY A 116 1.13 -12.32 -13.91
N ASN A 117 1.56 -11.32 -14.69
CA ASN A 117 2.96 -10.97 -14.82
C ASN A 117 3.46 -10.27 -13.55
N ILE A 118 4.58 -10.75 -13.01
CA ILE A 118 5.26 -10.13 -11.86
C ILE A 118 6.50 -9.39 -12.37
N GLY A 119 6.42 -8.06 -12.41
CA GLY A 119 7.53 -7.18 -12.74
C GLY A 119 8.31 -6.76 -11.50
N GLU A 120 9.55 -6.30 -11.71
CA GLU A 120 10.40 -5.76 -10.65
C GLU A 120 10.78 -4.31 -10.96
N LYS A 121 10.75 -3.45 -9.94
CA LYS A 121 11.22 -2.07 -10.08
C LYS A 121 12.05 -1.66 -8.89
N SER A 122 13.25 -1.16 -9.18
CA SER A 122 14.10 -0.53 -8.18
C SER A 122 13.53 0.82 -7.78
N ILE A 123 13.03 0.92 -6.56
CA ILE A 123 12.50 2.15 -6.00
C ILE A 123 12.95 2.31 -4.55
N PHE A 124 13.17 3.55 -4.13
CA PHE A 124 13.50 3.90 -2.74
C PHE A 124 12.44 4.88 -2.24
N VAL A 125 11.33 4.35 -1.73
CA VAL A 125 10.21 5.12 -1.16
C VAL A 125 10.07 4.74 0.31
N ALA A 126 9.89 5.73 1.17
CA ALA A 126 9.70 5.51 2.60
C ALA A 126 8.43 4.68 2.86
N GLY A 127 8.54 3.64 3.71
CA GLY A 127 7.41 2.77 4.07
C GLY A 127 7.08 1.67 3.06
N VAL A 128 7.95 1.41 2.06
CA VAL A 128 7.87 0.26 1.16
C VAL A 128 9.12 -0.60 1.37
N HIS A 129 8.93 -1.88 1.68
CA HIS A 129 10.02 -2.83 1.82
C HIS A 129 10.32 -3.52 0.48
N PHE A 130 11.55 -4.02 0.34
CA PHE A 130 11.89 -4.87 -0.81
C PHE A 130 11.07 -6.16 -0.73
N GLY A 131 10.45 -6.54 -1.85
CA GLY A 131 9.49 -7.64 -1.91
C GLY A 131 8.01 -7.21 -1.78
N ASP A 132 7.75 -5.94 -1.46
CA ASP A 132 6.37 -5.42 -1.43
C ASP A 132 5.87 -5.08 -2.84
N VAL A 133 4.59 -5.34 -3.08
CA VAL A 133 3.89 -4.92 -4.30
C VAL A 133 3.73 -3.40 -4.28
N ILE A 134 4.26 -2.74 -5.30
CA ILE A 134 4.17 -1.28 -5.47
C ILE A 134 3.09 -0.86 -6.47
N GLN A 135 2.69 -1.76 -7.36
CA GLN A 135 1.67 -1.51 -8.37
C GLN A 135 0.94 -2.79 -8.70
N GLN A 136 -0.35 -2.67 -8.98
CA GLN A 136 -1.19 -3.74 -9.52
C GLN A 136 -1.99 -3.21 -10.71
N GLU A 137 -2.27 -4.09 -11.67
CA GLU A 137 -3.17 -3.83 -12.80
C GLU A 137 -3.89 -5.14 -13.15
N PRO A 138 -5.24 -5.23 -13.14
CA PRO A 138 -6.25 -4.23 -12.75
C PRO A 138 -6.06 -3.58 -11.35
N LYS A 139 -6.44 -2.30 -11.24
CA LYS A 139 -6.48 -1.59 -9.95
C LYS A 139 -7.50 -2.20 -8.98
N GLY A 140 -7.21 -2.08 -7.68
CA GLY A 140 -8.11 -2.55 -6.62
C GLY A 140 -9.45 -1.82 -6.66
N GLY A 141 -10.52 -2.53 -6.32
CA GLY A 141 -11.89 -2.05 -6.38
C GLY A 141 -12.50 -2.04 -7.79
N MET A 142 -11.76 -2.46 -8.83
CA MET A 142 -12.35 -2.69 -10.15
C MET A 142 -13.00 -4.08 -10.20
N LEU A 143 -13.99 -4.23 -11.07
CA LEU A 143 -14.60 -5.52 -11.35
C LEU A 143 -13.81 -6.22 -12.47
N ALA A 144 -13.36 -7.44 -12.21
CA ALA A 144 -12.71 -8.29 -13.20
C ALA A 144 -13.45 -9.62 -13.31
N ASP A 145 -13.35 -10.29 -14.44
CA ASP A 145 -13.97 -11.61 -14.59
C ASP A 145 -13.28 -12.61 -13.67
N ARG A 146 -14.03 -13.54 -13.08
CA ARG A 146 -13.47 -14.58 -12.23
C ARG A 146 -12.42 -15.39 -13.01
N GLY A 147 -11.26 -15.61 -12.41
CA GLY A 147 -10.11 -16.24 -13.06
C GLY A 147 -9.24 -15.29 -13.90
N SER A 148 -9.57 -14.00 -13.97
CA SER A 148 -8.70 -13.00 -14.62
C SER A 148 -7.36 -12.88 -13.91
N THR A 149 -6.35 -12.49 -14.67
CA THR A 149 -5.00 -12.26 -14.15
C THR A 149 -4.82 -10.82 -13.67
N VAL A 150 -4.12 -10.65 -12.55
CA VAL A 150 -3.69 -9.34 -12.04
C VAL A 150 -2.17 -9.26 -12.11
N ASP A 151 -1.66 -8.34 -12.93
CA ASP A 151 -0.25 -8.04 -13.07
C ASP A 151 0.23 -7.22 -11.87
N LEU A 152 1.41 -7.55 -11.35
CA LEU A 152 1.98 -6.96 -10.15
C LEU A 152 3.39 -6.42 -10.45
N ILE A 153 3.75 -5.29 -9.83
CA ILE A 153 5.13 -4.80 -9.81
C ILE A 153 5.62 -4.80 -8.37
N VAL A 154 6.79 -5.37 -8.14
CA VAL A 154 7.39 -5.55 -6.82
C VAL A 154 8.60 -4.63 -6.66
N ALA A 155 8.78 -4.07 -5.45
CA ALA A 155 9.95 -3.27 -5.10
C ALA A 155 11.18 -4.16 -4.98
N THR A 156 12.26 -3.85 -5.71
CA THR A 156 13.53 -4.56 -5.59
C THR A 156 14.69 -3.65 -5.22
N LYS A 157 15.74 -4.26 -4.69
CA LYS A 157 16.96 -3.56 -4.35
C LYS A 157 17.69 -3.15 -5.62
N GLY A 158 17.87 -1.85 -5.81
CA GLY A 158 18.63 -1.33 -6.94
C GLY A 158 20.06 -1.86 -6.97
N LYS A 159 20.55 -2.17 -8.18
CA LYS A 159 21.95 -2.55 -8.45
C LYS A 159 22.86 -1.33 -8.58
N LEU A 160 22.63 -0.27 -7.80
CA LEU A 160 23.50 0.90 -7.79
C LEU A 160 24.74 0.59 -6.97
N LYS A 161 25.84 0.26 -7.65
CA LYS A 161 27.18 0.32 -7.07
C LYS A 161 27.67 1.77 -7.24
N PRO A 162 27.79 2.58 -6.17
CA PRO A 162 28.40 3.90 -6.30
C PRO A 162 29.81 3.74 -6.88
N ASN A 163 30.19 4.61 -7.82
CA ASN A 163 31.55 4.62 -8.32
C ASN A 163 32.46 5.09 -7.18
N LEU A 164 33.31 4.18 -6.67
CA LEU A 164 34.28 4.45 -5.59
C LEU A 164 35.70 4.71 -6.15
N GLY A 165 35.83 4.91 -7.47
CA GLY A 165 37.11 5.25 -8.10
C GLY A 165 37.65 6.59 -7.59
N ARG A 166 38.96 6.81 -7.77
CA ARG A 166 39.65 8.06 -7.37
C ARG A 166 39.07 9.32 -8.03
N ASP A 167 38.42 9.16 -9.18
CA ASP A 167 37.76 10.23 -9.93
C ASP A 167 36.28 10.41 -9.54
N SER A 168 35.81 9.69 -8.52
CA SER A 168 34.46 9.85 -8.00
C SER A 168 34.32 11.20 -7.28
N PRO A 169 33.24 11.97 -7.53
CA PRO A 169 32.96 13.21 -6.81
C PRO A 169 32.79 12.99 -5.29
N LEU A 170 32.54 11.75 -4.85
CA LEU A 170 32.48 11.37 -3.43
C LEU A 170 33.86 11.15 -2.79
N CYS A 171 34.92 10.97 -3.58
CA CYS A 171 36.28 10.69 -3.07
C CYS A 171 36.97 11.94 -2.48
N GLN A 172 36.53 13.14 -2.86
CA GLN A 172 37.09 14.40 -2.36
C GLN A 172 36.90 14.59 -0.85
N PHE A 173 35.97 13.84 -0.24
CA PHE A 173 35.67 13.89 1.19
C PHE A 173 36.35 12.79 2.02
N SER A 174 37.13 11.90 1.40
CA SER A 174 37.77 10.76 2.08
C SER A 174 39.26 10.97 2.41
N LYS A 175 39.82 12.16 2.11
CA LYS A 175 41.21 12.51 2.46
C LYS A 175 41.25 13.35 3.72
N HIS A 176 41.14 12.70 4.88
CA HIS A 176 41.66 13.18 6.16
C HIS A 176 42.33 12.03 6.89
#